data_AF-A0A357Y1R9-F1
#
_entry.id   AF-A0A357Y1R9-F1
#
_cell.length_a   1.000
_cell.length_b   1.000
_cell.length_c   1.000
_cell.angle_alpha   90.00
_cell.angle_beta   90.00
_cell.angle_gamma   90.00
#
_symmetry.space_group_name_H-M   'P 1'
#
loop_
_entity.id
_entity.type
_entity.pdbx_description
1 polymer ?
#
loop_
_entity_poly.entity_id
_entity_poly.type
_entity_poly.pdbx_seq_one_letter_code
_entity_poly.pdbx_strand_id
1 'polypeptide(L)'
;MFKLTGYYQLPGQMPQPVDFSDLFDTAFMRRYTRCRSFEKFLAGGRLPVHSQADFEALPEAQMDAHVRRTTKFSSWKEMLDTATDIYARHALLRQASQK
;
A
#
# COMPACT_ATOMS: atom_id res chain seq x y z
N MET A 1 15.51 7.63 -1.07
CA MET A 1 14.28 6.86 -0.82
C MET A 1 13.14 7.86 -0.84
N PHE A 2 12.36 7.92 -1.92
CA PHE A 2 11.21 8.83 -1.98
C PHE A 2 10.03 8.18 -1.27
N LYS A 3 9.28 8.98 -0.50
CA LYS A 3 8.10 8.50 0.19
C LYS A 3 6.91 8.62 -0.74
N LEU A 4 6.16 7.54 -0.88
CA LEU A 4 4.85 7.55 -1.51
C LEU A 4 3.80 7.60 -0.41
N THR A 5 2.87 8.52 -0.57
CA THR A 5 1.76 8.72 0.36
C THR A 5 0.45 8.60 -0.40
N GLY A 6 -0.55 7.99 0.25
CA GLY A 6 -1.93 8.08 -0.20
C GLY A 6 -2.79 8.72 0.89
N TYR A 7 -3.87 9.38 0.47
CA TYR A 7 -4.85 9.93 1.40
C TYR A 7 -5.88 8.86 1.72
N TYR A 8 -5.93 8.40 2.97
CA TYR A 8 -6.87 7.38 3.41
C TYR A 8 -7.74 7.87 4.54
N GLN A 9 -9.01 7.52 4.47
CA GLN A 9 -9.97 7.79 5.51
C GLN A 9 -10.15 6.56 6.39
N LEU A 10 -9.68 6.63 7.63
CA LEU A 10 -10.01 5.61 8.64
C LEU A 10 -11.47 5.78 9.11
N PRO A 11 -12.16 4.70 9.52
CA PRO A 11 -13.52 4.79 10.04
C PRO A 11 -13.61 5.80 11.20
N GLY A 12 -14.49 6.80 11.05
CA GLY A 12 -14.68 7.85 12.05
C GLY A 12 -13.61 8.96 12.07
N GLN A 13 -12.70 9.00 11.09
CA GLN A 13 -11.67 10.04 10.98
C GLN A 13 -11.73 10.76 9.62
N MET A 14 -11.08 11.93 9.54
CA MET A 14 -10.88 12.63 8.26
C MET A 14 -9.79 11.92 7.45
N PRO A 15 -9.79 12.02 6.10
CA PRO A 15 -8.70 11.51 5.28
C PRO A 15 -7.36 12.09 5.72
N GLN A 16 -6.39 11.23 5.99
CA GLN A 16 -5.03 11.64 6.34
C GLN A 16 -4.01 11.02 5.38
N PRO A 17 -2.89 11.71 5.11
CA PRO A 17 -1.80 11.11 4.37
C PRO A 17 -1.21 9.95 5.19
N VAL A 18 -1.13 8.78 4.58
CA VAL A 18 -0.48 7.60 5.15
C VAL A 18 0.70 7.22 4.26
N ASP A 19 1.86 7.03 4.89
CA ASP A 19 3.06 6.53 4.23
C ASP A 19 2.81 5.10 3.75
N PHE A 20 3.05 4.83 2.46
CA PHE A 20 2.89 3.48 1.91
C PHE A 20 3.83 2.45 2.54
N SER A 21 4.95 2.90 3.12
CA SER A 21 5.83 1.99 3.88
C SER A 21 5.20 1.51 5.19
N ASP A 22 4.29 2.29 5.77
CA ASP A 22 3.54 1.93 6.98
C ASP A 22 2.28 1.12 6.62
N LEU A 23 1.61 1.49 5.52
CA LEU A 23 0.43 0.79 5.01
C LEU A 23 0.79 -0.61 4.50
N PHE A 24 1.87 -0.72 3.71
CA PHE A 24 2.41 -1.96 3.18
C PHE A 24 3.65 -2.37 3.98
N ASP A 25 3.44 -2.59 5.28
CA ASP A 25 4.50 -2.97 6.20
C ASP A 25 5.16 -4.33 5.83
N THR A 26 6.23 -4.66 6.53
CA THR A 26 6.98 -5.91 6.26
C THR A 26 6.10 -7.16 6.45
N ALA A 27 5.14 -7.14 7.38
CA ALA A 27 4.27 -8.27 7.64
C ALA A 27 3.28 -8.49 6.49
N PHE A 28 2.66 -7.41 6.01
CA PHE A 28 1.79 -7.40 4.84
C PHE A 28 2.54 -7.89 3.60
N MET A 29 3.72 -7.31 3.32
CA MET A 29 4.49 -7.66 2.12
C MET A 29 4.86 -9.14 2.09
N ARG A 30 5.29 -9.71 3.23
CA ARG A 30 5.60 -11.14 3.34
C ARG A 30 4.37 -12.05 3.22
N ARG A 31 3.21 -11.58 3.69
CA ARG A 31 1.97 -12.36 3.71
C ARG A 31 1.31 -12.46 2.34
N TYR A 32 1.33 -11.37 1.58
CA TYR A 32 0.53 -11.22 0.36
C TYR A 32 1.34 -11.07 -0.92
N THR A 33 2.65 -10.79 -0.83
CA THR A 33 3.51 -10.57 -2.01
C THR A 33 4.74 -11.49 -1.96
N ARG A 34 5.47 -11.59 -3.08
CA ARG A 34 6.79 -12.24 -3.13
C ARG A 34 7.94 -11.31 -2.75
N CYS A 35 7.65 -10.04 -2.44
CA CYS A 35 8.62 -8.99 -2.15
C CYS A 35 8.75 -8.79 -0.64
N ARG A 36 9.91 -8.28 -0.19
CA ARG A 36 10.18 -8.04 1.24
C ARG A 36 9.81 -6.63 1.71
N SER A 37 9.58 -5.70 0.78
CA SER A 37 9.21 -4.31 1.06
C SER A 37 8.46 -3.74 -0.14
N PHE A 38 7.68 -2.68 0.10
CA PHE A 38 6.92 -2.00 -0.95
C PHE A 38 7.81 -1.42 -2.05
N GLU A 39 9.00 -0.90 -1.70
CA GLU A 39 9.97 -0.46 -2.72
C GLU A 39 10.42 -1.58 -3.65
N LYS A 40 10.72 -2.76 -3.10
CA LYS A 40 11.13 -3.92 -3.91
C LYS A 40 10.00 -4.41 -4.79
N PHE A 41 8.76 -4.23 -4.34
CA PHE A 41 7.58 -4.49 -5.15
C PHE A 41 7.58 -3.56 -6.38
N LEU A 42 7.60 -2.24 -6.18
CA LEU A 42 7.64 -1.28 -7.29
C LEU A 42 8.82 -1.49 -8.25
N ALA A 43 10.03 -1.70 -7.71
CA ALA A 43 11.23 -1.94 -8.50
C ALA A 43 11.13 -3.23 -9.36
N GLY A 44 10.46 -4.27 -8.83
CA GLY A 44 10.23 -5.54 -9.55
C GLY A 44 9.17 -5.43 -10.68
N GLY A 45 8.45 -4.32 -10.74
CA GLY A 45 7.43 -4.03 -11.75
C GLY A 45 7.99 -3.45 -13.05
N ARG A 46 9.23 -2.95 -13.05
CA ARG A 46 9.73 -2.02 -14.10
C ARG A 46 8.81 -0.81 -14.31
N LEU A 47 8.09 -0.43 -13.26
CA LEU A 47 7.23 0.75 -13.25
C LEU A 47 8.16 1.98 -13.09
N PRO A 48 8.02 3.03 -13.92
CA PRO A 48 8.89 4.21 -13.88
C PRO A 48 8.50 5.16 -12.73
N VAL A 49 8.32 4.63 -11.53
CA VAL A 49 7.91 5.41 -10.36
C VAL A 49 9.16 5.88 -9.62
N HIS A 50 9.50 7.16 -9.74
CA HIS A 50 10.63 7.80 -9.05
C HIS A 50 10.18 8.94 -8.12
N SER A 51 8.90 9.29 -8.15
CA SER A 51 8.28 10.36 -7.39
C SER A 51 6.79 10.08 -7.16
N GLN A 52 6.17 10.88 -6.28
CA GLN A 52 4.72 10.87 -6.09
C GLN A 52 3.97 11.18 -7.40
N ALA A 53 4.47 12.14 -8.18
CA ALA A 53 3.86 12.50 -9.46
C ALA A 53 3.91 11.34 -10.48
N ASP A 54 5.02 10.60 -10.52
CA ASP A 54 5.13 9.43 -11.39
C ASP A 54 4.16 8.32 -10.98
N PHE A 55 3.95 8.16 -9.67
CA PHE A 55 2.98 7.21 -9.15
C PHE A 55 1.55 7.58 -9.53
N GLU A 56 1.18 8.86 -9.39
CA GLU A 56 -0.15 9.38 -9.73
C GLU A 56 -0.41 9.36 -11.25
N ALA A 57 0.63 9.55 -12.05
CA ALA A 57 0.57 9.45 -13.51
C ALA A 57 0.60 7.99 -14.02
N LEU A 58 0.90 7.01 -13.16
CA LEU A 58 1.00 5.62 -13.57
C LEU A 58 -0.39 5.09 -13.95
N PRO A 59 -0.56 4.53 -15.17
CA PRO A 59 -1.84 3.94 -15.55
C PRO A 59 -2.21 2.78 -14.63
N GLU A 60 -3.43 2.80 -14.10
CA GLU A 60 -3.94 1.79 -13.17
C GLU A 60 -3.78 0.37 -13.74
N ALA A 61 -4.03 0.18 -15.04
CA ALA A 61 -3.87 -1.10 -15.72
C ALA A 61 -2.44 -1.68 -15.62
N GLN A 62 -1.40 -0.83 -15.60
CA GLN A 62 -0.01 -1.29 -15.42
C GLN A 62 0.22 -1.75 -13.99
N MET A 63 -0.29 -1.01 -13.01
CA MET A 63 -0.21 -1.41 -11.61
C MET A 63 -0.96 -2.72 -11.36
N ASP A 64 -2.18 -2.84 -11.88
CA ASP A 64 -2.99 -4.05 -11.85
C ASP A 64 -2.27 -5.27 -12.41
N ALA A 65 -1.64 -5.14 -13.57
CA ALA A 65 -0.85 -6.21 -14.17
C ALA A 65 0.34 -6.61 -13.27
N HIS A 66 0.99 -5.64 -12.63
CA HIS A 66 2.08 -5.90 -11.70
C HIS A 66 1.59 -6.62 -10.44
N VAL A 67 0.48 -6.18 -9.87
CA VAL A 67 -0.16 -6.77 -8.67
C VAL A 67 -0.55 -8.23 -8.92
N ARG A 68 -1.22 -8.51 -10.04
CA ARG A 68 -1.60 -9.89 -10.44
C ARG A 68 -0.41 -10.82 -10.57
N ARG A 69 0.73 -10.31 -11.04
CA ARG A 69 1.94 -11.11 -11.27
C ARG A 69 2.71 -11.40 -9.99
N THR A 70 2.67 -10.51 -9.00
CA THR A 70 3.60 -10.52 -7.86
C THR A 70 2.95 -10.70 -6.50
N THR A 71 1.62 -10.69 -6.45
CA THR A 71 0.81 -10.79 -5.22
C THR A 71 -0.30 -11.84 -5.38
N LYS A 72 -1.12 -11.99 -4.34
CA LYS A 72 -2.32 -12.83 -4.37
C LYS A 72 -3.58 -12.10 -4.84
N PHE A 73 -3.50 -10.79 -5.08
CA PHE A 73 -4.64 -9.95 -5.43
C PHE A 73 -4.82 -9.84 -6.94
N SER A 74 -6.06 -9.56 -7.36
CA SER A 74 -6.45 -9.44 -8.77
C SER A 74 -6.30 -8.02 -9.34
N SER A 75 -6.24 -7.01 -8.47
CA SER A 75 -6.09 -5.60 -8.82
C SER A 75 -5.36 -4.82 -7.73
N TRP A 76 -4.81 -3.65 -8.11
CA TRP A 76 -4.24 -2.68 -7.18
C TRP A 76 -5.23 -2.25 -6.12
N LYS A 77 -6.47 -1.97 -6.54
CA LYS A 77 -7.55 -1.61 -5.63
C LYS A 77 -7.78 -2.67 -4.55
N GLU A 78 -7.85 -3.95 -4.91
CA GLU A 78 -8.06 -5.04 -3.95
C GLU A 78 -6.90 -5.15 -2.95
N MET A 79 -5.66 -5.04 -3.44
CA MET A 79 -4.47 -5.04 -2.59
C MET A 79 -4.50 -3.86 -1.61
N LEU A 80 -4.87 -2.69 -2.10
CA LEU A 80 -4.90 -1.46 -1.33
C LEU A 80 -6.03 -1.44 -0.29
N ASP A 81 -7.23 -1.87 -0.67
CA ASP A 81 -8.38 -1.99 0.23
C ASP A 81 -8.05 -2.97 1.38
N THR A 82 -7.39 -4.10 1.07
CA THR A 82 -6.95 -5.08 2.07
C THR A 82 -5.90 -4.50 3.03
N ALA A 83 -4.90 -3.79 2.50
CA ALA A 83 -3.86 -3.16 3.32
C ALA A 83 -4.46 -2.10 4.25
N THR A 84 -5.41 -1.31 3.74
CA THR A 84 -6.09 -0.25 4.49
C THR A 84 -6.94 -0.83 5.61
N ASP A 85 -7.67 -1.92 5.38
CA ASP A 85 -8.45 -2.60 6.41
C ASP A 85 -7.55 -3.16 7.55
N ILE A 86 -6.42 -3.77 7.21
CA ILE A 86 -5.43 -4.24 8.20
C ILE A 86 -4.87 -3.07 9.00
N TYR A 87 -4.46 -2.00 8.31
CA TYR A 87 -3.90 -0.80 8.93
C TYR A 87 -4.90 -0.13 9.87
N ALA A 88 -6.17 0.01 9.44
CA ALA A 88 -7.25 0.55 10.26
C ALA A 88 -7.46 -0.26 11.53
N ARG A 89 -7.49 -1.60 11.42
CA ARG A 89 -7.59 -2.50 12.59
C ARG A 89 -6.41 -2.31 13.54
N HIS A 90 -5.18 -2.24 13.04
CA HIS A 90 -4.00 -1.99 13.88
C HIS A 90 -4.03 -0.60 14.53
N ALA A 91 -4.53 0.43 13.84
CA ALA A 91 -4.68 1.77 14.40
C ALA A 91 -5.71 1.78 15.54
N LEU A 92 -6.87 1.14 15.36
CA LEU A 92 -7.91 1.02 16.38
C LEU A 92 -7.43 0.25 17.61
N LEU A 93 -6.71 -0.87 17.42
CA LEU A 93 -6.14 -1.64 18.53
C LEU A 93 -5.13 -0.83 19.34
N ARG A 94 -4.27 -0.04 18.67
CA ARG A 94 -3.32 0.85 19.36
C ARG A 94 -4.02 1.91 20.22
N GLN A 95 -5.13 2.48 19.72
CA GLN A 95 -5.92 3.46 20.47
C GLN A 95 -6.67 2.82 21.66
N ALA A 96 -7.15 1.58 21.50
CA ALA A 96 -7.83 0.84 22.57
C ALA A 96 -6.88 0.43 23.71
N SER A 97 -5.60 0.17 23.42
CA SER A 97 -4.59 -0.13 24.44
C SER A 97 -4.04 1.09 25.19
N GLN A 98 -4.37 2.32 24.76
CA GLN A 98 -3.97 3.56 25.41
C GLN A 98 -5.08 4.17 26.31
N LYS A 99 -6.24 3.51 26.42
CA LYS A 99 -7.31 3.84 27.37
C LYS A 99 -7.30 2.88 28.54
#